data_AF-A0A060HW38-F1
#
_entry.id   AF-A0A060HW38-F1
#
_cell.length_a   1.000
_cell.length_b   1.000
_cell.length_c   1.000
_cell.angle_alpha   90.00
_cell.angle_beta   90.00
_cell.angle_gamma   90.00
#
_symmetry.space_group_name_H-M   'P 1'
#
loop_
_entity.id
_entity.type
_entity.pdbx_description
1 polymer ?
#
loop_
_entity_poly.entity_id
_entity_poly.type
_entity_poly.pdbx_seq_one_letter_code
_entity_poly.pdbx_strand_id
1 'polypeptide(L)'
;MTGKDEDEQLGLIEARAQEIRTGLNSNFTEEQLQRPLSRRSVHALVAAATASTATKLKALAARIVELEAGGIRYSGCYQRALEYRRGSVVTFASSMWVALDNVPAGVQPGSNTAFWQLAQKGKPPNRVKTTERDQ
;
A
#
# COMPACT_ATOMS: atom_id res chain seq x y z
N MET A 1 -10.42 -8.40 1.25
CA MET A 1 -9.73 -9.30 2.17
C MET A 1 -10.41 -10.64 2.01
N THR A 2 -9.79 -11.50 1.21
CA THR A 2 -10.31 -12.81 0.84
C THR A 2 -9.88 -13.79 1.92
N GLY A 3 -10.72 -14.77 2.32
CA GLY A 3 -10.44 -15.67 3.46
C GLY A 3 -9.06 -16.35 3.46
N LYS A 4 -8.43 -16.48 2.30
CA LYS A 4 -7.03 -16.92 2.15
C LYS A 4 -6.01 -16.03 2.88
N ASP A 5 -6.23 -14.72 2.93
CA ASP A 5 -5.35 -13.77 3.63
C ASP A 5 -5.52 -13.87 5.15
N GLU A 6 -6.74 -14.19 5.62
CA GLU A 6 -7.03 -14.40 7.04
C GLU A 6 -6.42 -15.72 7.52
N ASP A 7 -6.52 -16.78 6.72
CA ASP A 7 -5.89 -18.08 7.00
C ASP A 7 -4.36 -17.97 7.07
N GLU A 8 -3.75 -17.15 6.19
CA GLU A 8 -2.31 -16.88 6.21
C GLU A 8 -1.89 -16.10 7.47
N GLN A 9 -2.68 -15.09 7.86
CA GLN A 9 -2.44 -14.34 9.10
C GLN A 9 -2.57 -15.21 10.34
N LEU A 10 -3.57 -16.09 10.40
CA LEU A 10 -3.74 -17.06 11.48
C LEU A 10 -2.53 -18.00 11.55
N GLY A 11 -2.07 -18.51 10.41
CA GLY A 11 -0.87 -19.35 10.34
C GLY A 11 0.39 -18.65 10.88
N LEU A 12 0.57 -17.36 10.56
CA LEU A 12 1.69 -16.57 11.10
C LEU A 12 1.60 -16.36 12.62
N ILE A 13 0.39 -16.12 13.14
CA ILE A 13 0.16 -15.96 14.58
C ILE A 13 0.45 -17.27 15.30
N GLU A 14 -0.02 -18.40 14.78
CA GLU A 14 0.23 -19.72 15.35
C GLU A 14 1.71 -20.06 15.34
N ALA A 15 2.41 -19.83 14.24
CA ALA A 15 3.86 -20.01 14.15
C ALA A 15 4.58 -19.17 15.22
N ARG A 16 4.20 -17.90 15.38
CA ARG A 16 4.81 -17.03 16.38
C ARG A 16 4.50 -17.47 17.81
N ALA A 17 3.28 -17.94 18.07
CA ALA A 17 2.90 -18.48 19.38
C ALA A 17 3.70 -19.75 19.71
N GLN A 18 3.95 -20.61 18.72
CA GLN A 18 4.79 -21.80 18.86
C GLN A 18 6.25 -21.45 19.13
N GLU A 19 6.82 -20.45 18.44
CA GLU A 19 8.17 -19.95 18.71
C GLU A 19 8.30 -19.45 20.16
N ILE A 20 7.34 -18.64 20.63
CA ILE A 20 7.32 -18.12 22.00
C ILE A 20 7.23 -19.28 22.99
N ARG A 21 6.33 -20.25 22.74
CA ARG A 21 6.17 -21.42 23.61
C ARG A 21 7.45 -22.25 23.68
N THR A 22 8.10 -22.49 22.54
CA THR A 22 9.37 -23.22 22.48
C THR A 22 10.47 -22.48 23.24
N GLY A 23 10.58 -21.15 23.07
CA GLY A 23 11.53 -20.33 23.79
C GLY A 23 11.29 -20.28 25.30
N LEU A 24 10.03 -20.30 25.74
CA LEU A 24 9.69 -20.38 27.17
C LEU A 24 10.10 -21.72 27.75
N ASN A 25 9.74 -22.82 27.08
CA ASN A 25 10.04 -24.18 27.54
C ASN A 25 11.53 -24.50 27.56
N SER A 26 12.35 -23.85 26.72
CA SER A 26 13.81 -24.04 26.73
C SER A 26 14.53 -23.26 27.83
N ASN A 27 13.97 -22.13 28.27
CA ASN A 27 14.62 -21.24 29.24
C ASN A 27 14.04 -21.34 30.65
N PHE A 28 12.86 -21.93 30.82
CA PHE A 28 12.15 -22.03 32.10
C PHE A 28 11.62 -23.44 32.33
N THR A 29 11.60 -23.88 33.59
CA THR A 29 10.91 -25.12 33.96
C THR A 29 9.39 -24.89 34.02
N GLU A 30 8.60 -25.96 33.89
CA GLU A 30 7.14 -25.89 33.95
C GLU A 30 6.65 -25.28 35.28
N GLU A 31 7.30 -25.65 36.38
CA GLU A 31 7.03 -25.11 37.72
C GLU A 31 7.30 -23.61 37.84
N GLN A 32 8.28 -23.08 37.10
CA GLN A 32 8.56 -21.64 37.06
C GLN A 32 7.52 -20.88 36.27
N LEU A 33 7.00 -21.46 35.18
CA LEU A 33 5.94 -20.87 34.36
C LEU A 33 4.58 -20.81 35.08
N GLN A 34 4.32 -21.75 35.99
CA GLN A 34 3.08 -21.78 36.79
C GLN A 34 3.08 -20.76 37.94
N ARG A 35 4.23 -20.13 38.26
CA ARG A 35 4.29 -19.12 39.33
C ARG A 35 3.61 -17.83 38.88
N PRO A 36 2.70 -17.25 39.68
CA PRO A 36 2.04 -16.00 39.32
C PRO A 36 3.05 -14.85 39.25
N LEU A 37 2.96 -14.06 38.18
CA LEU A 37 3.73 -12.83 38.03
C LEU A 37 3.33 -11.81 39.09
N SER A 38 4.30 -11.00 39.54
CA SER A 38 4.01 -9.92 40.49
C SER A 38 3.06 -8.89 39.88
N ARG A 39 2.20 -8.26 40.70
CA ARG A 39 1.31 -7.16 40.24
C ARG A 39 2.09 -6.05 39.55
N ARG A 40 3.29 -5.71 40.06
CA ARG A 40 4.18 -4.70 39.46
C ARG A 40 4.63 -5.12 38.06
N SER A 41 5.01 -6.38 37.88
CA SER A 41 5.42 -6.92 36.58
C SER A 41 4.29 -6.90 35.57
N VAL A 42 3.07 -7.26 35.98
CA VAL A 42 1.88 -7.21 35.12
C VAL A 42 1.59 -5.77 34.69
N HIS A 43 1.57 -4.82 35.65
CA HIS A 43 1.37 -3.40 35.32
C HIS A 43 2.46 -2.87 34.37
N ALA A 44 3.73 -3.22 34.60
CA ALA A 44 4.83 -2.82 33.73
C ALA A 44 4.67 -3.38 32.32
N LEU A 45 4.29 -4.66 32.19
CA LEU A 45 4.04 -5.30 30.91
C LEU A 45 2.90 -4.64 30.15
N VAL A 46 1.75 -4.42 30.81
CA VAL A 46 0.59 -3.76 30.22
C VAL A 46 0.97 -2.35 29.76
N ALA A 47 1.61 -1.55 30.63
CA ALA A 47 2.03 -0.20 30.29
C ALA A 47 2.99 -0.17 29.10
N ALA A 48 3.98 -1.07 29.07
CA ALA A 48 4.95 -1.15 27.98
C ALA A 48 4.29 -1.58 26.66
N ALA A 49 3.41 -2.59 26.70
CA ALA A 49 2.69 -3.06 25.52
C ALA A 49 1.78 -1.96 24.96
N THR A 50 0.99 -1.29 25.81
CA THR A 50 0.11 -0.19 25.41
C THR A 50 0.90 1.01 24.87
N ALA A 51 2.04 1.37 25.47
CA ALA A 51 2.88 2.46 24.96
C ALA A 51 3.49 2.13 23.59
N SER A 52 3.95 0.89 23.40
CA SER A 52 4.52 0.42 22.13
C SER A 52 3.47 0.39 21.02
N THR A 53 2.28 -0.13 21.30
CA THR A 53 1.18 -0.14 20.33
C THR A 53 0.70 1.27 20.01
N ALA A 54 0.54 2.14 21.02
CA ALA A 54 0.17 3.54 20.80
C ALA A 54 1.19 4.28 19.92
N THR A 55 2.48 4.02 20.11
CA THR A 55 3.55 4.61 19.29
C THR A 55 3.45 4.15 17.83
N LYS A 56 3.24 2.84 17.61
CA LYS A 56 3.07 2.28 16.25
C LYS A 56 1.80 2.81 15.57
N LEU A 57 0.68 2.87 16.31
CA LEU A 57 -0.58 3.41 15.79
C LEU A 57 -0.43 4.88 15.40
N LYS A 58 0.24 5.69 16.23
CA LYS A 58 0.51 7.10 15.92
C LYS A 58 1.36 7.24 14.65
N ALA A 59 2.39 6.41 14.49
CA ALA A 59 3.24 6.42 13.29
C ALA A 59 2.45 6.02 12.03
N LEU A 60 1.61 4.99 12.12
CA LEU A 60 0.74 4.57 11.02
C LEU A 60 -0.30 5.65 10.66
N ALA A 61 -0.93 6.27 11.66
CA ALA A 61 -1.88 7.35 11.44
C ALA A 61 -1.21 8.55 10.73
N ALA A 62 0.00 8.94 11.13
CA ALA A 62 0.76 9.99 10.46
C ALA A 62 1.04 9.64 8.98
N ARG A 63 1.44 8.39 8.72
CA ARG A 63 1.68 7.90 7.35
C ARG A 63 0.40 7.91 6.50
N ILE A 64 -0.76 7.60 7.08
CA ILE A 64 -2.05 7.69 6.39
C ILE A 64 -2.36 9.15 6.03
N VAL A 65 -2.20 10.08 6.96
CA VAL A 65 -2.41 11.51 6.71
C VAL A 65 -1.52 12.02 5.57
N GLU A 66 -0.25 11.61 5.52
CA GLU A 66 0.65 11.96 4.40
C GLU A 66 0.17 11.41 3.05
N LEU A 67 -0.31 10.16 3.02
CA LEU A 67 -0.86 9.56 1.81
C LEU A 67 -2.15 10.25 1.37
N GLU A 68 -3.05 10.57 2.31
CA GLU A 68 -4.31 11.26 2.03
C GLU A 68 -4.09 12.71 1.59
N ALA A 69 -3.11 13.41 2.16
CA ALA A 69 -2.73 14.76 1.74
C ALA A 69 -2.17 14.78 0.31
N GLY A 70 -1.56 13.68 -0.15
CA GLY A 70 -1.03 13.54 -1.50
C GLY A 70 -2.13 13.50 -2.59
N GLY A 71 -3.28 12.91 -2.27
CA GLY A 71 -4.46 12.84 -3.13
C GLY A 71 -4.21 12.29 -4.55
N ILE A 72 -5.25 12.38 -5.38
CA ILE A 72 -5.14 12.16 -6.82
C ILE A 72 -4.73 13.48 -7.47
N ARG A 73 -3.55 13.53 -8.09
CA ARG A 73 -3.04 14.75 -8.73
C ARG A 73 -3.16 14.68 -10.24
N TYR A 74 -4.11 15.42 -10.81
CA TYR A 74 -4.16 15.59 -12.26
C TYR A 74 -2.98 16.46 -12.73
N SER A 75 -2.13 15.89 -13.57
CA SER A 75 -0.87 16.48 -14.05
C SER A 75 -0.94 16.90 -15.52
N GLY A 76 -2.15 16.96 -16.10
CA GLY A 76 -2.36 17.39 -17.49
C GLY A 76 -2.06 16.30 -18.52
N CYS A 77 -1.65 16.71 -19.72
CA CYS A 77 -1.25 15.79 -20.78
C CYS A 77 0.13 15.18 -20.47
N TYR A 78 0.31 13.89 -20.77
CA TYR A 78 1.60 13.21 -20.61
C TYR A 78 2.71 13.91 -21.39
N GLN A 79 3.85 14.15 -20.73
CA GLN A 79 5.06 14.70 -21.33
C GLN A 79 6.23 13.74 -21.10
N ARG A 80 6.97 13.44 -22.17
CA ARG A 80 8.09 12.48 -22.13
C ARG A 80 9.23 12.91 -21.20
N ALA A 81 9.42 14.21 -21.01
CA ALA A 81 10.51 14.76 -20.20
C ALA A 81 10.20 14.82 -18.69
N LEU A 82 8.97 14.49 -18.27
CA LEU A 82 8.55 14.60 -16.88
C LEU A 82 8.48 13.23 -16.20
N GLU A 83 8.73 13.24 -14.89
CA GLU A 83 8.49 12.12 -13.99
C GLU A 83 7.13 12.29 -13.30
N TYR A 84 6.48 11.17 -12.98
CA TYR A 84 5.16 11.18 -12.34
C TYR A 84 5.19 10.33 -11.08
N ARG A 85 4.79 10.91 -9.94
CA ARG A 85 4.69 10.15 -8.68
C ARG A 85 3.45 9.27 -8.68
N ARG A 86 3.46 8.21 -7.87
CA ARG A 86 2.28 7.38 -7.61
C ARG A 86 1.06 8.24 -7.29
N GLY A 87 -0.09 7.92 -7.89
CA GLY A 87 -1.34 8.69 -7.74
C GLY A 87 -1.49 9.87 -8.70
N SER A 88 -0.46 10.17 -9.50
CA SER A 88 -0.58 11.17 -10.58
C SER A 88 -1.50 10.66 -11.68
N VAL A 89 -2.30 11.55 -12.26
CA VAL A 89 -3.21 11.25 -13.37
C VAL A 89 -2.87 12.09 -14.56
N VAL A 90 -2.74 11.47 -15.73
CA VAL A 90 -2.41 12.15 -16.98
C VAL A 90 -3.41 11.78 -18.07
N THR A 91 -3.54 12.65 -19.07
CA THR A 91 -4.21 12.33 -20.33
C THR A 91 -3.18 11.93 -21.39
N PHE A 92 -3.42 10.81 -22.07
CA PHE A 92 -2.60 10.33 -23.18
C PHE A 92 -3.45 9.50 -24.14
N ALA A 93 -3.30 9.76 -25.45
CA ALA A 93 -4.06 9.09 -26.51
C ALA A 93 -5.59 9.10 -26.25
N SER A 94 -6.12 10.29 -25.94
CA SER A 94 -7.53 10.53 -25.57
C SER A 94 -8.03 9.80 -24.32
N SER A 95 -7.18 9.08 -23.61
CA SER A 95 -7.54 8.31 -22.41
C SER A 95 -6.90 8.90 -21.16
N MET A 96 -7.51 8.66 -20.00
CA MET A 96 -6.93 9.01 -18.70
C MET A 96 -6.22 7.81 -18.09
N TRP A 97 -5.05 8.07 -17.53
CA TRP A 97 -4.16 7.06 -16.94
C TRP A 97 -3.72 7.48 -15.55
N VAL A 98 -3.65 6.52 -14.64
CA VAL A 98 -3.19 6.70 -13.25
C VAL A 98 -1.83 6.04 -13.09
N ALA A 99 -0.88 6.75 -12.50
CA ALA A 99 0.42 6.23 -12.11
C ALA A 99 0.28 5.33 -10.86
N LEU A 100 0.63 4.05 -10.99
CA LEU A 100 0.59 3.07 -9.89
C LEU A 100 1.82 3.11 -9.00
N ASP A 101 2.92 3.63 -9.52
CA ASP A 101 4.19 3.83 -8.81
C ASP A 101 4.86 5.13 -9.30
N ASN A 102 6.05 5.44 -8.79
CA ASN A 102 6.89 6.50 -9.31
C ASN A 102 7.38 6.13 -10.72
N VAL A 103 6.84 6.81 -11.73
CA VAL A 103 7.13 6.60 -13.13
C VAL A 103 8.32 7.48 -13.55
N PRO A 104 9.43 6.89 -14.03
CA PRO A 104 10.56 7.66 -14.54
C PRO A 104 10.23 8.32 -15.87
N ALA A 105 10.98 9.38 -16.20
CA ALA A 105 10.81 10.11 -17.45
C ALA A 105 10.97 9.17 -18.67
N GLY A 106 10.13 9.38 -19.68
CA GLY A 106 10.15 8.60 -20.91
C GLY A 106 9.24 7.38 -20.94
N VAL A 107 8.73 6.91 -19.80
CA VAL A 107 7.81 5.75 -19.74
C VAL A 107 6.39 6.20 -20.03
N GLN A 108 5.91 5.91 -21.24
CA GLN A 108 4.59 6.35 -21.71
C GLN A 108 3.43 5.55 -21.10
N PRO A 109 2.25 6.16 -20.91
CA PRO A 109 1.04 5.44 -20.52
C PRO A 109 0.69 4.34 -21.53
N GLY A 110 0.33 3.16 -21.02
CA GLY A 110 0.05 1.96 -21.82
C GLY A 110 1.27 1.15 -22.27
N SER A 111 2.51 1.60 -22.01
CA SER A 111 3.72 0.81 -22.30
C SER A 111 4.07 -0.21 -21.24
N ASN A 112 3.77 0.08 -19.97
CA ASN A 112 4.08 -0.78 -18.85
C ASN A 112 2.95 -0.73 -17.81
N THR A 113 2.31 -1.88 -17.58
CA THR A 113 1.19 -2.04 -16.65
C THR A 113 1.59 -1.96 -15.18
N ALA A 114 2.88 -2.12 -14.85
CA ALA A 114 3.38 -1.89 -13.50
C ALA A 114 3.36 -0.40 -13.13
N PHE A 115 3.50 0.49 -14.12
CA PHE A 115 3.54 1.94 -13.90
C PHE A 115 2.21 2.63 -14.18
N TRP A 116 1.46 2.17 -15.18
CA TRP A 116 0.27 2.87 -15.66
C TRP A 116 -0.96 1.98 -15.68
N GLN A 117 -2.02 2.45 -15.03
CA GLN A 117 -3.36 1.87 -15.11
C GLN A 117 -4.28 2.76 -15.93
N LEU A 118 -5.03 2.16 -16.86
CA LEU A 118 -6.08 2.86 -17.59
C LEU A 118 -7.24 3.17 -16.64
N ALA A 119 -7.56 4.45 -16.47
CA ALA A 119 -8.66 4.91 -15.62
C ALA A 119 -9.93 5.21 -16.42
N GLN A 120 -9.78 5.84 -17.59
CA GLN A 120 -10.90 6.10 -18.50
C GLN A 120 -10.43 5.97 -19.94
N LYS A 121 -11.15 5.15 -20.71
CA LYS A 121 -10.86 4.93 -22.12
C LYS A 121 -11.57 5.98 -22.98
N GLY A 122 -10.79 6.81 -23.66
CA GLY A 122 -11.31 7.76 -24.63
C GLY A 122 -11.82 7.10 -25.90
N LYS A 123 -12.76 7.77 -26.57
CA LYS A 123 -13.11 7.46 -27.95
C LYS A 123 -12.21 8.29 -28.87
N PRO A 124 -11.54 7.70 -29.87
CA PRO A 124 -10.80 8.48 -30.85
C PRO A 124 -11.77 9.39 -31.63
N PRO A 125 -11.34 10.60 -32.04
CA PRO A 125 -12.17 11.48 -32.84
C PRO A 125 -12.53 10.82 -34.17
N ASN A 126 -13.79 10.98 -34.59
CA ASN A 126 -14.25 10.45 -35.87
C ASN A 126 -13.57 11.27 -36.98
N ARG A 127 -12.66 10.65 -37.74
CA ARG A 127 -11.92 11.36 -38.79
C ARG A 127 -12.87 11.62 -39.96
N VAL A 128 -13.40 12.83 -40.07
CA VAL A 128 -14.14 13.27 -41.27
C VAL A 128 -13.13 13.32 -42.41
N LYS A 129 -13.34 12.49 -43.45
CA LYS A 129 -12.58 12.61 -44.69
C LYS A 129 -13.11 13.85 -45.40
N THR A 130 -12.31 14.91 -45.47
CA THR A 130 -12.56 16.01 -46.39
C THR A 130 -12.42 15.45 -47.80
N THR A 131 -13.54 15.15 -48.45
CA THR A 131 -13.57 14.97 -49.90
C THR A 131 -13.27 16.33 -50.52
N GLU A 132 -12.10 16.42 -51.14
CA GLU A 132 -11.74 17.55 -52.00
C GLU A 132 -12.87 17.75 -53.01
N ARG A 133 -13.43 18.95 -53.06
CA ARG A 133 -14.40 19.32 -54.09
C ARG A 133 -13.65 19.41 -55.40
N ASP A 134 -13.96 18.48 -56.31
CA ASP A 134 -13.61 18.58 -57.73
C ASP A 134 -13.98 19.98 -58.26
N GLN A 135 -12.99 20.64 -58.86
CA GLN A 135 -13.14 21.84 -59.70
C GLN A 135 -13.50 21.44 -61.12
#